data_AF-A0A7L9BM32-F1
#
_entry.id   AF-A0A7L9BM32-F1
#
_cell.length_a   1.000
_cell.length_b   1.000
_cell.length_c   1.000
_cell.angle_alpha   90.00
_cell.angle_beta   90.00
_cell.angle_gamma   90.00
#
_symmetry.space_group_name_H-M   'P 1'
#
loop_
_entity.id
_entity.type
_entity.pdbx_description
1 polymer ?
#
loop_
_entity_poly.entity_id
_entity_poly.type
_entity_poly.pdbx_seq_one_letter_code
_entity_poly.pdbx_strand_id
1 'polypeptide(L)'
;MNRSIALLALVCGVYAPTAAAQSTVFFSDFESPLSAQISPGVAAVTGVQGYQGLGPAGNAFAGSFLRSPTGNLVTLTLVDLPPHDAVDVLFLFAAIDSLDGTGTFPEGDFLHVRVDGGTIFRESFANATPFQDQTYVPPPGVELARRVDLGFSGPGGFYTDSAYNLAADPVFSGIPHTAPTLTISFIMEGPGIQPLDDESWALDNLRIVLHGGCIADFNADGFVDFFDFLDFVECFEGVACPPDASPDIDGDGFVDFFDFIAFVDAFEIGC
;
A
#
# COMPACT_ATOMS: atom_id res chain seq x y z
N MET A 1 53.78 -30.03 32.68
CA MET A 1 53.21 -29.31 31.52
C MET A 1 51.79 -29.81 31.33
N ASN A 2 50.79 -29.02 31.69
CA ASN A 2 49.41 -29.19 31.19
C ASN A 2 48.70 -27.84 31.39
N ARG A 3 48.63 -27.05 30.32
CA ARG A 3 47.86 -25.79 30.30
C ARG A 3 46.49 -26.12 29.72
N SER A 4 45.47 -26.16 30.58
CA SER A 4 44.08 -26.24 30.15
C SER A 4 43.68 -24.91 29.51
N ILE A 5 43.40 -24.93 28.21
CA ILE A 5 42.82 -23.81 27.47
C ILE A 5 41.31 -23.92 27.62
N ALA A 6 40.70 -22.97 28.32
CA ALA A 6 39.25 -22.83 28.35
C ALA A 6 38.79 -22.22 27.02
N LEU A 7 38.01 -22.96 26.24
CA LEU A 7 37.37 -22.48 25.02
C LEU A 7 36.13 -21.66 25.44
N LEU A 8 36.17 -20.35 25.25
CA LEU A 8 35.00 -19.50 25.38
C LEU A 8 34.16 -19.67 24.10
N ALA A 9 33.02 -20.35 24.18
CA ALA A 9 32.09 -20.46 23.07
C ALA A 9 31.36 -19.12 22.91
N LEU A 10 31.71 -18.37 21.86
CA LEU A 10 30.97 -17.18 21.45
C LEU A 10 29.67 -17.66 20.79
N VAL A 11 28.55 -17.59 21.51
CA VAL A 11 27.22 -17.79 20.92
C VAL A 11 26.87 -16.50 20.20
N CYS A 12 27.07 -16.46 18.88
CA CYS A 12 26.42 -15.45 18.04
C CYS A 12 24.92 -15.76 18.03
N GLY A 13 24.14 -15.03 18.81
CA GLY A 13 22.70 -14.98 18.63
C GLY A 13 22.40 -14.41 17.25
N VAL A 14 21.71 -15.20 16.42
CA VAL A 14 21.09 -14.67 15.21
C VAL A 14 19.90 -13.84 15.69
N TYR A 15 20.05 -12.52 15.71
CA TYR A 15 18.92 -11.62 15.90
C TYR A 15 18.07 -11.71 14.62
N ALA A 16 16.91 -12.36 14.73
CA ALA A 16 15.87 -12.18 13.74
C ALA A 16 15.25 -10.80 14.01
N PRO A 17 15.19 -9.89 13.03
CA PRO A 17 14.48 -8.63 13.22
C PRO A 17 13.03 -8.95 13.57
N THR A 18 12.53 -8.34 14.64
CA THR A 18 11.10 -8.31 14.94
C THR A 18 10.39 -7.63 13.77
N ALA A 19 9.31 -8.24 13.28
CA ALA A 19 8.53 -7.62 12.22
C ALA A 19 7.89 -6.35 12.80
N ALA A 20 8.05 -5.21 12.10
CA ALA A 20 7.37 -3.97 12.48
C ALA A 20 5.86 -4.22 12.61
N ALA A 21 5.22 -3.61 13.61
CA ALA A 21 3.77 -3.68 13.76
C ALA A 21 3.10 -3.20 12.47
N GLN A 22 2.09 -3.94 12.01
CA GLN A 22 1.32 -3.65 10.81
C GLN A 22 -0.16 -3.58 11.15
N SER A 23 -0.81 -2.49 10.77
CA SER A 23 -2.26 -2.32 10.97
C SER A 23 -2.94 -1.96 9.65
N THR A 24 -4.05 -2.64 9.34
CA THR A 24 -4.90 -2.26 8.21
C THR A 24 -5.87 -1.18 8.66
N VAL A 25 -5.70 0.04 8.16
CA VAL A 25 -6.54 1.21 8.51
C VAL A 25 -7.64 1.49 7.50
N PHE A 26 -7.55 0.89 6.31
CA PHE A 26 -8.60 0.97 5.30
C PHE A 26 -8.64 -0.30 4.45
N PHE A 27 -9.83 -0.77 4.12
CA PHE A 27 -10.06 -1.86 3.17
C PHE A 27 -11.38 -1.65 2.41
N SER A 28 -11.36 -1.86 1.11
CA SER A 28 -12.55 -1.94 0.26
C SER A 28 -12.32 -2.94 -0.88
N ASP A 29 -13.12 -4.00 -0.90
CA ASP A 29 -13.32 -4.91 -2.03
C ASP A 29 -14.47 -4.45 -2.94
N PHE A 30 -15.08 -3.30 -2.64
CA PHE A 30 -16.20 -2.71 -3.38
C PHE A 30 -17.49 -3.56 -3.40
N GLU A 31 -17.58 -4.63 -2.60
CA GLU A 31 -18.80 -5.45 -2.45
C GLU A 31 -19.86 -4.80 -1.54
N SER A 32 -19.48 -3.73 -0.87
CA SER A 32 -20.32 -2.91 0.01
C SER A 32 -20.51 -1.51 -0.58
N PRO A 33 -21.47 -0.71 -0.06
CA PRO A 33 -21.60 0.69 -0.49
C PRO A 33 -20.26 1.44 -0.40
N LEU A 34 -19.98 2.25 -1.43
CA LEU A 34 -18.72 2.99 -1.53
C LEU A 34 -18.46 3.81 -0.27
N SER A 35 -17.27 3.65 0.33
CA SER A 35 -16.87 4.40 1.52
C SER A 35 -16.89 5.91 1.26
N ALA A 36 -17.37 6.68 2.24
CA ALA A 36 -17.35 8.15 2.19
C ALA A 36 -15.92 8.74 2.17
N GLN A 37 -14.91 7.94 2.52
CA GLN A 37 -13.50 8.32 2.42
C GLN A 37 -12.99 8.33 0.97
N ILE A 38 -13.71 7.69 0.04
CA ILE A 38 -13.40 7.70 -1.39
C ILE A 38 -14.23 8.78 -2.07
N SER A 39 -13.54 9.71 -2.74
CA SER A 39 -14.12 10.60 -3.74
C SER A 39 -13.91 9.97 -5.13
N PRO A 40 -14.94 9.36 -5.74
CA PRO A 40 -14.78 8.60 -6.99
C PRO A 40 -14.72 9.46 -8.26
N GLY A 41 -14.99 10.77 -8.16
CA GLY A 41 -15.28 11.58 -9.33
C GLY A 41 -16.52 11.04 -10.06
N VAL A 42 -16.36 10.59 -11.30
CA VAL A 42 -17.42 9.92 -12.07
C VAL A 42 -17.30 8.39 -12.09
N ALA A 43 -16.35 7.81 -11.37
CA ALA A 43 -16.20 6.36 -11.25
C ALA A 43 -17.41 5.73 -10.55
N ALA A 44 -17.71 4.48 -10.89
CA ALA A 44 -18.85 3.75 -10.35
C ALA A 44 -18.50 2.28 -10.06
N VAL A 45 -19.14 1.72 -9.04
CA VAL A 45 -19.05 0.29 -8.74
C VAL A 45 -19.80 -0.50 -9.81
N THR A 46 -19.13 -1.46 -10.43
CA THR A 46 -19.69 -2.34 -11.46
C THR A 46 -19.18 -3.76 -11.24
N GLY A 47 -19.90 -4.76 -11.77
CA GLY A 47 -19.44 -6.15 -11.70
C GLY A 47 -18.06 -6.33 -12.35
N VAL A 48 -17.34 -7.40 -11.99
CA VAL A 48 -15.97 -7.70 -12.48
C VAL A 48 -15.92 -8.53 -13.78
N GLN A 49 -17.03 -9.11 -14.23
CA GLN A 49 -17.13 -9.93 -15.46
C GLN A 49 -16.04 -11.02 -15.50
N GLY A 50 -15.23 -11.06 -16.56
CA GLY A 50 -14.20 -12.06 -16.78
C GLY A 50 -13.00 -11.93 -15.84
N TYR A 51 -12.87 -10.83 -15.09
CA TYR A 51 -11.83 -10.69 -14.06
C TYR A 51 -12.07 -11.63 -12.87
N GLN A 52 -13.29 -12.13 -12.68
CA GLN A 52 -13.66 -12.96 -11.53
C GLN A 52 -12.65 -14.09 -11.27
N GLY A 53 -12.04 -14.08 -10.08
CA GLY A 53 -11.11 -15.10 -9.61
C GLY A 53 -9.66 -14.92 -10.08
N LEU A 54 -9.33 -13.87 -10.84
CA LEU A 54 -7.94 -13.51 -11.14
C LEU A 54 -7.28 -12.94 -9.88
N GLY A 55 -6.17 -13.54 -9.46
CA GLY A 55 -5.41 -13.15 -8.27
C GLY A 55 -5.12 -14.33 -7.33
N PRO A 56 -4.20 -14.17 -6.37
CA PRO A 56 -3.94 -15.20 -5.37
C PRO A 56 -5.15 -15.42 -4.44
N ALA A 57 -5.19 -16.59 -3.80
CA ALA A 57 -6.22 -16.91 -2.82
C ALA A 57 -6.28 -15.83 -1.71
N GLY A 58 -7.46 -15.28 -1.45
CA GLY A 58 -7.68 -14.21 -0.48
C GLY A 58 -7.38 -12.79 -0.99
N ASN A 59 -6.91 -12.64 -2.24
CA ASN A 59 -6.75 -11.35 -2.91
C ASN A 59 -6.95 -11.53 -4.42
N ALA A 60 -8.19 -11.85 -4.81
CA ALA A 60 -8.61 -12.00 -6.19
C ALA A 60 -9.79 -11.08 -6.47
N PHE A 61 -9.95 -10.68 -7.73
CA PHE A 61 -11.12 -9.91 -8.17
C PHE A 61 -12.39 -10.73 -7.90
N ALA A 62 -13.40 -10.11 -7.30
CA ALA A 62 -14.64 -10.82 -6.98
C ALA A 62 -15.84 -9.88 -6.92
N GLY A 63 -16.96 -10.30 -7.53
CA GLY A 63 -18.21 -9.56 -7.45
C GLY A 63 -18.18 -8.29 -8.27
N SER A 64 -17.67 -7.21 -7.70
CA SER A 64 -17.60 -5.86 -8.24
C SER A 64 -16.26 -5.16 -7.96
N PHE A 65 -16.02 -4.07 -8.68
CA PHE A 65 -14.86 -3.20 -8.51
C PHE A 65 -15.23 -1.74 -8.76
N LEU A 66 -14.35 -0.79 -8.45
CA LEU A 66 -14.55 0.62 -8.77
C LEU A 66 -13.98 0.93 -10.16
N ARG A 67 -14.84 1.06 -11.18
CA ARG A 67 -14.44 1.37 -12.57
C ARG A 67 -14.51 2.86 -12.84
N SER A 68 -13.49 3.38 -13.51
CA SER A 68 -13.33 4.79 -13.87
C SER A 68 -12.99 4.92 -15.35
N PRO A 69 -13.51 5.96 -16.06
CA PRO A 69 -12.94 6.34 -17.35
C PRO A 69 -11.52 6.86 -17.18
N THR A 70 -10.78 6.97 -18.28
CA THR A 70 -9.51 7.70 -18.27
C THR A 70 -9.76 9.19 -18.01
N GLY A 71 -8.75 9.89 -17.48
CA GLY A 71 -8.83 11.32 -17.11
C GLY A 71 -9.68 11.65 -15.89
N ASN A 72 -10.33 10.68 -15.26
CA ASN A 72 -11.06 10.88 -14.00
C ASN A 72 -10.16 10.62 -12.79
N LEU A 73 -10.20 11.54 -11.83
CA LEU A 73 -9.46 11.46 -10.58
C LEU A 73 -10.28 10.72 -9.52
N VAL A 74 -9.71 9.65 -8.95
CA VAL A 74 -10.24 8.97 -7.77
C VAL A 74 -9.32 9.27 -6.60
N THR A 75 -9.87 9.71 -5.47
CA THR A 75 -9.10 10.07 -4.28
C THR A 75 -9.59 9.30 -3.05
N LEU A 76 -8.69 8.72 -2.28
CA LEU A 76 -8.93 8.24 -0.91
C LEU A 76 -8.35 9.26 0.08
N THR A 77 -9.13 9.65 1.09
CA THR A 77 -8.67 10.50 2.18
C THR A 77 -8.92 9.82 3.52
N LEU A 78 -7.84 9.61 4.28
CA LEU A 78 -7.87 9.11 5.65
C LEU A 78 -7.44 10.23 6.60
N VAL A 79 -8.04 10.25 7.78
CA VAL A 79 -7.75 11.18 8.88
C VAL A 79 -7.62 10.38 10.16
N ASP A 80 -7.05 11.01 11.19
CA ASP A 80 -6.86 10.41 12.51
C ASP A 80 -6.11 9.07 12.44
N LEU A 81 -5.08 8.99 11.59
CA LEU A 81 -4.21 7.82 11.51
C LEU A 81 -3.36 7.71 12.79
N PRO A 82 -3.18 6.48 13.32
CA PRO A 82 -2.31 6.22 14.46
C PRO A 82 -0.85 6.57 14.11
N PRO A 83 0.06 6.76 15.10
CA PRO A 83 1.49 6.89 14.82
C PRO A 83 2.03 5.73 13.96
N HIS A 84 2.84 6.08 12.97
CA HIS A 84 3.44 5.14 12.02
C HIS A 84 4.62 5.83 11.30
N ASP A 85 5.44 5.07 10.58
CA ASP A 85 6.59 5.57 9.83
C ASP A 85 6.53 5.28 8.32
N ALA A 86 5.64 4.37 7.90
CA ALA A 86 5.41 4.09 6.50
C ALA A 86 3.98 3.56 6.23
N VAL A 87 3.60 3.58 4.95
CA VAL A 87 2.31 3.07 4.46
C VAL A 87 2.48 2.16 3.25
N ASP A 88 1.61 1.17 3.12
CA ASP A 88 1.37 0.44 1.89
C ASP A 88 0.08 0.91 1.21
N VAL A 89 0.10 0.94 -0.12
CA VAL A 89 -1.07 1.24 -0.96
C VAL A 89 -1.36 0.03 -1.85
N LEU A 90 -2.08 -0.94 -1.32
CA LEU A 90 -2.23 -2.26 -1.94
C LEU A 90 -3.56 -2.36 -2.69
N PHE A 91 -3.54 -2.78 -3.96
CA PHE A 91 -4.77 -2.97 -4.74
C PHE A 91 -4.56 -3.92 -5.93
N LEU A 92 -5.67 -4.45 -6.43
CA LEU A 92 -5.75 -5.06 -7.75
C LEU A 92 -6.13 -4.00 -8.77
N PHE A 93 -5.50 -4.07 -9.95
CA PHE A 93 -5.66 -3.11 -11.02
C PHE A 93 -6.13 -3.80 -12.30
N ALA A 94 -7.22 -3.28 -12.86
CA ALA A 94 -7.77 -3.70 -14.13
C ALA A 94 -7.51 -2.62 -15.18
N ALA A 95 -6.75 -2.96 -16.23
CA ALA A 95 -6.62 -2.16 -17.45
C ALA A 95 -7.66 -2.66 -18.45
N ILE A 96 -8.66 -1.83 -18.75
CA ILE A 96 -9.89 -2.25 -19.41
C ILE A 96 -10.06 -1.52 -20.73
N ASP A 97 -10.31 -2.27 -21.80
CA ASP A 97 -10.55 -1.76 -23.15
C ASP A 97 -9.42 -0.86 -23.68
N SER A 98 -8.57 -1.47 -24.51
CA SER A 98 -7.60 -0.83 -25.43
C SER A 98 -6.66 0.28 -24.96
N LEU A 99 -6.26 0.39 -23.68
CA LEU A 99 -5.25 1.39 -23.30
C LEU A 99 -4.03 1.38 -24.23
N ASP A 100 -3.53 2.56 -24.55
CA ASP A 100 -2.67 2.81 -25.70
C ASP A 100 -1.17 2.72 -25.40
N GLY A 101 -0.79 2.78 -24.13
CA GLY A 101 0.61 2.69 -23.72
C GLY A 101 1.41 3.97 -23.94
N THR A 102 2.64 3.83 -24.42
CA THR A 102 3.56 4.90 -24.75
C THR A 102 3.99 4.82 -26.22
N GLY A 103 4.35 5.95 -26.84
CA GLY A 103 5.05 5.93 -28.12
C GLY A 103 4.61 7.02 -29.09
N THR A 104 3.81 6.64 -30.09
CA THR A 104 3.26 7.57 -31.08
C THR A 104 1.78 7.29 -31.25
N PHE A 105 0.98 8.36 -31.27
CA PHE A 105 -0.48 8.30 -31.35
C PHE A 105 -1.03 7.15 -32.24
N PRO A 106 -1.99 6.34 -31.74
CA PRO A 106 -2.60 6.43 -30.42
C PRO A 106 -1.61 6.09 -29.30
N GLU A 107 -1.55 6.93 -28.26
CA GLU A 107 -0.59 6.87 -27.16
C GLU A 107 -1.18 7.56 -25.93
N GLY A 108 -0.75 7.12 -24.76
CA GLY A 108 -0.94 7.84 -23.51
C GLY A 108 -2.01 7.25 -22.61
N ASP A 109 -1.62 6.31 -21.75
CA ASP A 109 -2.44 5.88 -20.62
C ASP A 109 -1.56 5.57 -19.43
N PHE A 110 -1.21 6.61 -18.68
CA PHE A 110 -0.36 6.52 -17.51
C PHE A 110 -1.21 6.41 -16.25
N LEU A 111 -1.17 5.24 -15.61
CA LEU A 111 -1.66 5.13 -14.25
C LEU A 111 -0.70 5.93 -13.37
N HIS A 112 -1.21 7.01 -12.79
CA HIS A 112 -0.48 7.88 -11.90
C HIS A 112 -1.07 7.76 -10.50
N VAL A 113 -0.26 7.24 -9.58
CA VAL A 113 -0.60 7.14 -8.16
C VAL A 113 0.26 8.11 -7.37
N ARG A 114 -0.39 8.89 -6.51
CA ARG A 114 0.27 9.83 -5.61
C ARG A 114 -0.14 9.61 -4.17
N VAL A 115 0.81 9.82 -3.27
CA VAL A 115 0.63 9.89 -1.82
C VAL A 115 0.94 11.33 -1.40
N ASP A 116 -0.03 12.00 -0.79
CA ASP A 116 0.02 13.41 -0.38
C ASP A 116 0.50 14.36 -1.48
N GLY A 117 0.10 14.07 -2.72
CA GLY A 117 0.50 14.82 -3.92
C GLY A 117 1.88 14.46 -4.47
N GLY A 118 2.69 13.70 -3.75
CA GLY A 118 3.96 13.13 -4.23
C GLY A 118 3.73 11.91 -5.11
N THR A 119 4.38 11.85 -6.28
CA THR A 119 4.30 10.71 -7.19
C THR A 119 5.06 9.51 -6.64
N ILE A 120 4.38 8.38 -6.46
CA ILE A 120 5.00 7.09 -6.12
C ILE A 120 5.07 6.15 -7.33
N PHE A 121 4.12 6.30 -8.26
CA PHE A 121 4.02 5.43 -9.43
C PHE A 121 3.45 6.23 -10.59
N ARG A 122 4.08 6.13 -11.76
CA ARG A 122 3.58 6.72 -13.00
C ARG A 122 4.09 5.95 -14.20
N GLU A 123 3.32 4.97 -14.62
CA GLU A 123 3.68 4.12 -15.75
C GLU A 123 2.52 3.98 -16.72
N SER A 124 2.85 3.87 -18.01
CA SER A 124 1.87 3.61 -19.05
C SER A 124 1.49 2.14 -19.07
N PHE A 125 0.22 1.88 -19.40
CA PHE A 125 -0.36 0.57 -19.62
C PHE A 125 -0.86 0.49 -21.06
N ALA A 126 -0.62 -0.64 -21.72
CA ALA A 126 -1.00 -0.84 -23.12
C ALA A 126 -1.72 -2.17 -23.25
N ASN A 127 -2.96 -2.26 -23.70
CA ASN A 127 -3.66 -3.54 -23.85
C ASN A 127 -4.47 -3.67 -25.14
N ALA A 128 -4.28 -2.78 -26.12
CA ALA A 128 -4.97 -2.94 -27.39
C ALA A 128 -4.29 -3.94 -28.36
N THR A 129 -2.95 -3.87 -28.49
CA THR A 129 -2.21 -4.72 -29.46
C THR A 129 -0.88 -5.25 -28.92
N PRO A 130 -0.27 -6.24 -29.60
CA PRO A 130 1.12 -6.65 -29.33
C PRO A 130 2.18 -5.62 -29.70
N PHE A 131 1.84 -4.58 -30.47
CA PHE A 131 2.80 -3.59 -30.99
C PHE A 131 2.80 -2.28 -30.20
N GLN A 132 1.84 -2.07 -29.31
CA GLN A 132 1.88 -0.99 -28.34
C GLN A 132 2.71 -1.42 -27.15
N ASP A 133 3.64 -0.54 -26.78
CA ASP A 133 4.52 -0.72 -25.66
C ASP A 133 3.92 -0.04 -24.44
N GLN A 134 4.00 -0.73 -23.30
CA GLN A 134 3.73 -0.13 -22.00
C GLN A 134 5.08 0.12 -21.31
N THR A 135 5.20 1.20 -20.55
CA THR A 135 6.42 1.45 -19.76
C THR A 135 6.45 0.61 -18.49
N TYR A 136 5.28 0.21 -17.97
CA TYR A 136 5.22 -0.65 -16.79
C TYR A 136 5.77 -2.05 -17.07
N VAL A 137 6.84 -2.43 -16.38
CA VAL A 137 7.38 -3.81 -16.42
C VAL A 137 7.05 -4.49 -15.10
N PRO A 138 6.00 -5.34 -15.05
CA PRO A 138 5.55 -5.93 -13.79
C PRO A 138 6.61 -6.88 -13.20
N PRO A 139 6.87 -6.82 -11.88
CA PRO A 139 7.63 -7.85 -11.19
C PRO A 139 7.00 -9.25 -11.34
N PRO A 140 7.76 -10.33 -11.15
CA PRO A 140 7.22 -11.70 -11.19
C PRO A 140 6.04 -11.87 -10.23
N GLY A 141 4.92 -12.37 -10.75
CA GLY A 141 3.69 -12.61 -9.97
C GLY A 141 2.73 -11.43 -9.87
N VAL A 142 3.07 -10.26 -10.43
CA VAL A 142 2.17 -9.10 -10.49
C VAL A 142 1.21 -9.19 -11.68
N GLU A 143 1.65 -9.56 -12.87
CA GLU A 143 0.75 -9.76 -14.02
C GLU A 143 -0.15 -10.98 -13.81
N LEU A 144 -1.47 -10.76 -13.78
CA LEU A 144 -2.48 -11.81 -13.61
C LEU A 144 -3.09 -12.23 -14.94
N ALA A 145 -3.25 -11.28 -15.86
CA ALA A 145 -3.74 -11.52 -17.21
C ALA A 145 -3.26 -10.41 -18.15
N ARG A 146 -3.06 -10.77 -19.43
CA ARG A 146 -2.48 -9.86 -20.41
C ARG A 146 -3.09 -10.03 -21.79
N ARG A 147 -3.73 -8.97 -22.31
CA ARG A 147 -4.40 -8.91 -23.62
C ARG A 147 -5.38 -10.06 -23.82
N VAL A 148 -6.33 -10.18 -22.90
CA VAL A 148 -7.40 -11.17 -22.95
C VAL A 148 -8.74 -10.47 -22.87
N ASP A 149 -9.76 -10.97 -23.56
CA ASP A 149 -11.14 -10.46 -23.42
C ASP A 149 -11.70 -10.90 -22.05
N LEU A 150 -11.90 -9.93 -21.15
CA LEU A 150 -12.48 -10.12 -19.82
C LEU A 150 -13.91 -9.54 -19.73
N GLY A 151 -14.55 -9.30 -20.88
CA GLY A 151 -15.99 -9.05 -20.97
C GLY A 151 -16.41 -7.59 -20.83
N PHE A 152 -15.48 -6.63 -20.96
CA PHE A 152 -15.80 -5.21 -20.97
C PHE A 152 -16.08 -4.61 -22.34
N SER A 153 -15.98 -5.43 -23.38
CA SER A 153 -16.26 -5.12 -24.77
C SER A 153 -16.44 -6.45 -25.53
N GLY A 154 -17.26 -6.47 -26.58
CA GLY A 154 -17.63 -7.71 -27.28
C GLY A 154 -16.44 -8.44 -27.95
N PRO A 155 -16.57 -9.71 -28.35
CA PRO A 155 -15.42 -10.52 -28.76
C PRO A 155 -14.72 -9.99 -30.04
N GLY A 156 -13.39 -9.85 -29.96
CA GLY A 156 -12.47 -9.52 -31.07
C GLY A 156 -12.13 -8.03 -31.21
N GLY A 157 -11.07 -7.69 -31.94
CA GLY A 157 -10.64 -6.30 -32.19
C GLY A 157 -9.47 -5.84 -31.31
N PHE A 158 -9.50 -4.57 -30.91
CA PHE A 158 -8.52 -3.91 -30.02
C PHE A 158 -8.93 -3.97 -28.55
N TYR A 159 -10.10 -4.50 -28.25
CA TYR A 159 -10.72 -4.41 -26.93
C TYR A 159 -10.33 -5.58 -26.02
N THR A 160 -9.02 -5.74 -25.82
CA THR A 160 -8.52 -6.72 -24.85
C THR A 160 -8.14 -6.04 -23.56
N ASP A 161 -8.25 -6.79 -22.47
CA ASP A 161 -8.04 -6.32 -21.11
C ASP A 161 -6.73 -6.86 -20.53
N SER A 162 -6.29 -6.30 -19.42
CA SER A 162 -5.19 -6.83 -18.60
C SER A 162 -5.49 -6.64 -17.12
N ALA A 163 -4.87 -7.47 -16.27
CA ALA A 163 -5.10 -7.51 -14.84
C ALA A 163 -3.76 -7.63 -14.10
N TYR A 164 -3.61 -6.87 -13.02
CA TYR A 164 -2.39 -6.79 -12.24
C TYR A 164 -2.68 -6.82 -10.74
N ASN A 165 -1.88 -7.56 -9.98
CA ASN A 165 -1.85 -7.53 -8.53
C ASN A 165 -0.80 -6.53 -8.04
N LEU A 166 -1.11 -5.23 -8.11
CA LEU A 166 -0.18 -4.17 -7.69
C LEU A 166 0.12 -4.20 -6.18
N ALA A 167 -0.70 -4.89 -5.39
CA ALA A 167 -0.37 -5.22 -4.00
C ALA A 167 0.89 -6.10 -3.83
N ALA A 168 1.37 -6.76 -4.89
CA ALA A 168 2.62 -7.52 -4.87
C ALA A 168 3.82 -6.75 -5.48
N ASP A 169 3.61 -5.51 -5.92
CA ASP A 169 4.69 -4.68 -6.44
C ASP A 169 5.32 -3.86 -5.29
N PRO A 170 6.64 -4.02 -5.03
CA PRO A 170 7.34 -3.34 -3.93
C PRO A 170 7.27 -1.81 -3.97
N VAL A 171 6.95 -1.19 -5.12
CA VAL A 171 6.78 0.28 -5.21
C VAL A 171 5.63 0.79 -4.35
N PHE A 172 4.64 -0.07 -4.08
CA PHE A 172 3.47 0.25 -3.28
C PHE A 172 3.61 -0.17 -1.80
N SER A 173 4.82 -0.53 -1.37
CA SER A 173 5.07 -0.96 0.01
C SER A 173 6.14 -0.13 0.72
N GLY A 174 5.95 0.10 2.02
CA GLY A 174 6.90 0.81 2.87
C GLY A 174 7.17 2.25 2.42
N ILE A 175 6.15 2.95 1.94
CA ILE A 175 6.24 4.34 1.50
C ILE A 175 6.40 5.23 2.75
N PRO A 176 7.51 5.97 2.93
CA PRO A 176 7.75 6.76 4.14
C PRO A 176 6.64 7.79 4.37
N HIS A 177 6.03 7.75 5.55
CA HIS A 177 4.91 8.61 5.90
C HIS A 177 4.62 8.55 7.41
N THR A 178 4.43 9.72 8.05
CA THR A 178 4.20 9.84 9.50
C THR A 178 3.00 10.73 9.84
N ALA A 179 2.34 11.34 8.85
CA ALA A 179 1.29 12.32 9.10
C ALA A 179 0.01 11.63 9.60
N PRO A 180 -0.80 12.29 10.45
CA PRO A 180 -2.08 11.74 10.91
C PRO A 180 -3.18 11.76 9.83
N THR A 181 -2.88 12.29 8.65
CA THR A 181 -3.79 12.33 7.49
C THR A 181 -3.07 11.81 6.27
N LEU A 182 -3.77 11.04 5.44
CA LEU A 182 -3.22 10.48 4.21
C LEU A 182 -4.17 10.74 3.05
N THR A 183 -3.67 11.31 1.96
CA THR A 183 -4.41 11.45 0.71
C THR A 183 -3.75 10.64 -0.40
N ILE A 184 -4.48 9.71 -0.99
CA ILE A 184 -4.01 8.92 -2.14
C ILE A 184 -4.85 9.26 -3.34
N SER A 185 -4.22 9.61 -4.46
CA SER A 185 -4.92 9.89 -5.71
C SER A 185 -4.51 8.92 -6.81
N PHE A 186 -5.50 8.43 -7.55
CA PHE A 186 -5.37 7.55 -8.70
C PHE A 186 -6.00 8.22 -9.92
N ILE A 187 -5.27 8.22 -11.04
CA ILE A 187 -5.79 8.69 -12.33
C ILE A 187 -5.09 7.94 -13.45
N MET A 188 -5.84 7.60 -14.50
CA MET A 188 -5.26 7.28 -15.80
C MET A 188 -5.13 8.58 -16.60
N GLU A 189 -3.92 9.11 -16.72
CA GLU A 189 -3.64 10.39 -17.38
C GLU A 189 -2.82 10.21 -18.66
N GLY A 190 -2.87 11.20 -19.56
CA GLY A 190 -2.10 11.17 -20.80
C GLY A 190 -2.76 11.99 -21.90
N PRO A 191 -2.09 12.13 -23.06
CA PRO A 191 -2.82 12.36 -24.30
C PRO A 191 -3.80 11.19 -24.52
N GLY A 192 -4.87 11.40 -25.29
CA GLY A 192 -5.72 10.27 -25.68
C GLY A 192 -6.92 9.96 -24.78
N ILE A 193 -7.12 10.63 -23.63
CA ILE A 193 -8.27 10.41 -22.73
C ILE A 193 -9.61 10.17 -23.46
N GLN A 194 -10.24 9.04 -23.17
CA GLN A 194 -11.46 8.53 -23.78
C GLN A 194 -12.60 8.37 -22.74
N PRO A 195 -13.86 8.24 -23.20
CA PRO A 195 -14.98 7.91 -22.34
C PRO A 195 -14.93 6.46 -21.81
N LEU A 196 -15.73 6.19 -20.78
CA LEU A 196 -15.77 4.92 -20.02
C LEU A 196 -15.98 3.66 -20.88
N ASP A 197 -16.67 3.80 -22.01
CA ASP A 197 -17.05 2.71 -22.92
C ASP A 197 -16.00 2.42 -24.01
N ASP A 198 -14.91 3.19 -24.06
CA ASP A 198 -13.80 2.99 -25.00
C ASP A 198 -12.50 2.64 -24.28
N GLU A 199 -12.10 3.42 -23.26
CA GLU A 199 -10.93 3.10 -22.44
C GLU A 199 -11.19 3.39 -20.96
N SER A 200 -10.83 2.45 -20.11
CA SER A 200 -11.13 2.56 -18.68
C SER A 200 -10.17 1.75 -17.83
N TRP A 201 -10.34 1.89 -16.52
CA TRP A 201 -9.59 1.15 -15.55
C TRP A 201 -10.44 0.89 -14.31
N ALA A 202 -10.04 -0.07 -13.49
CA ALA A 202 -10.70 -0.30 -12.22
C ALA A 202 -9.73 -0.68 -11.08
N LEU A 203 -10.18 -0.40 -9.87
CA LEU A 203 -9.54 -0.78 -8.62
C LEU A 203 -10.39 -1.83 -7.90
N ASP A 204 -9.73 -2.85 -7.36
CA ASP A 204 -10.35 -3.82 -6.47
C ASP A 204 -9.41 -4.14 -5.29
N ASN A 205 -9.95 -4.64 -4.18
CA ASN A 205 -9.23 -4.96 -2.94
C ASN A 205 -8.28 -3.83 -2.47
N LEU A 206 -8.72 -2.57 -2.54
CA LEU A 206 -7.93 -1.42 -2.10
C LEU A 206 -7.74 -1.49 -0.58
N ARG A 207 -6.48 -1.61 -0.14
CA ARG A 207 -6.08 -1.76 1.26
C ARG A 207 -4.94 -0.82 1.60
N ILE A 208 -5.09 -0.09 2.69
CA ILE A 208 -4.03 0.74 3.28
C ILE A 208 -3.55 0.08 4.56
N VAL A 209 -2.25 -0.19 4.61
CA VAL A 209 -1.57 -0.78 5.77
C VAL A 209 -0.56 0.24 6.27
N LEU A 210 -0.55 0.50 7.57
CA LEU A 210 0.49 1.28 8.21
C LEU A 210 1.58 0.36 8.73
N HIS A 211 2.83 0.81 8.65
CA HIS A 211 4.00 0.19 9.26
C HIS A 211 4.63 1.17 10.23
N GLY A 212 5.37 0.62 11.18
CA GLY A 212 5.98 1.40 12.24
C GLY A 212 5.22 1.16 13.53
N GLY A 213 5.99 0.95 14.60
CA GLY A 213 5.46 0.61 15.90
C GLY A 213 4.51 1.69 16.39
N CYS A 214 3.39 1.25 16.95
CA CYS A 214 2.71 2.05 17.92
C CYS A 214 3.71 2.36 19.02
N ILE A 215 4.14 3.61 19.12
CA ILE A 215 5.17 4.03 20.09
C ILE A 215 4.74 3.66 21.53
N ALA A 216 3.42 3.61 21.76
CA ALA A 216 2.82 3.19 23.01
C ALA A 216 2.85 1.67 23.28
N ASP A 217 3.08 0.83 22.26
CA ASP A 217 3.40 -0.61 22.40
C ASP A 217 4.93 -0.72 22.56
N PHE A 218 5.43 -0.19 23.68
CA PHE A 218 6.84 0.04 23.93
C PHE A 218 7.64 -1.27 24.02
N ASN A 219 7.00 -2.34 24.48
CA ASN A 219 7.62 -3.65 24.58
C ASN A 219 7.33 -4.58 23.39
N ALA A 220 6.57 -4.07 22.40
CA ALA A 220 6.24 -4.75 21.15
C ALA A 220 5.54 -6.11 21.35
N ASP A 221 4.70 -6.24 22.37
CA ASP A 221 3.94 -7.46 22.63
C ASP A 221 2.60 -7.51 21.87
N GLY A 222 2.26 -6.42 21.16
CA GLY A 222 1.09 -6.30 20.31
C GLY A 222 -0.13 -5.73 21.02
N PHE A 223 0.01 -5.29 22.28
CA PHE A 223 -1.01 -4.59 23.03
C PHE A 223 -0.42 -3.31 23.62
N VAL A 224 -1.25 -2.26 23.75
CA VAL A 224 -0.90 -1.08 24.55
C VAL A 224 -1.55 -1.24 25.90
N ASP A 225 -0.76 -1.47 26.94
CA ASP A 225 -1.23 -1.62 28.30
C ASP A 225 -0.25 -1.09 29.35
N PHE A 226 -0.57 -1.31 30.62
CA PHE A 226 0.24 -0.80 31.73
C PHE A 226 1.71 -1.27 31.69
N PHE A 227 2.00 -2.43 31.09
CA PHE A 227 3.36 -2.94 30.98
C PHE A 227 4.20 -2.11 30.01
N ASP A 228 3.64 -1.58 28.93
CA ASP A 228 4.37 -0.65 28.06
C ASP A 228 4.76 0.64 28.77
N PHE A 229 3.82 1.19 29.55
CA PHE A 229 4.10 2.39 30.33
C PHE A 229 5.20 2.15 31.36
N LEU A 230 5.15 0.99 32.04
CA LEU A 230 6.16 0.60 33.00
C LEU A 230 7.53 0.43 32.32
N ASP A 231 7.57 -0.29 31.21
CA ASP A 231 8.80 -0.55 30.45
C ASP A 231 9.39 0.75 29.87
N PHE A 232 8.54 1.69 29.42
CA PHE A 232 8.97 3.03 29.02
C PHE A 232 9.59 3.80 30.18
N VAL A 233 8.93 3.86 31.34
CA VAL A 233 9.45 4.59 32.52
C VAL A 233 10.78 4.00 32.99
N GLU A 234 10.90 2.67 33.04
CA GLU A 234 12.18 2.02 33.40
C GLU A 234 13.29 2.36 32.39
N CYS A 235 12.98 2.42 31.11
CA CYS A 235 13.92 2.77 30.06
C CYS A 235 14.30 4.25 30.08
N PHE A 236 13.32 5.14 30.25
CA PHE A 236 13.47 6.58 30.35
C PHE A 236 14.33 6.99 31.55
N GLU A 237 14.17 6.31 32.70
CA GLU A 237 14.99 6.53 33.89
C GLU A 237 16.39 5.88 33.81
N GLY A 238 16.70 5.22 32.69
CA GLY A 238 18.01 4.59 32.43
C GLY A 238 18.25 3.30 33.20
N VAL A 239 17.19 2.61 33.63
CA VAL A 239 17.27 1.33 34.35
C VAL A 239 17.45 0.17 33.38
N ALA A 240 16.47 -0.05 32.51
CA ALA A 240 16.48 -1.11 31.50
C ALA A 240 15.53 -0.76 30.36
N CYS A 241 15.90 -1.10 29.14
CA CYS A 241 15.05 -0.94 27.96
C CYS A 241 14.73 -2.31 27.37
N PRO A 242 13.50 -2.54 26.88
CA PRO A 242 13.19 -3.67 26.02
C PRO A 242 14.16 -3.73 24.81
N PRO A 243 14.38 -4.92 24.23
CA PRO A 243 15.19 -5.05 23.03
C PRO A 243 14.67 -4.15 21.90
N ASP A 244 15.57 -3.42 21.25
CA ASP A 244 15.28 -2.52 20.13
C ASP A 244 14.34 -1.34 20.45
N ALA A 245 14.01 -1.11 21.73
CA ALA A 245 13.28 0.07 22.20
C ALA A 245 14.23 1.23 22.54
N SER A 246 13.76 2.45 22.34
CA SER A 246 14.45 3.69 22.67
C SER A 246 13.51 4.61 23.45
N PRO A 247 13.96 5.21 24.57
CA PRO A 247 13.17 6.22 25.27
C PRO A 247 13.31 7.62 24.65
N ASP A 248 14.14 7.78 23.61
CA ASP A 248 14.17 8.94 22.70
C ASP A 248 13.05 8.71 21.67
N ILE A 249 11.89 9.27 21.98
CA ILE A 249 10.61 9.08 21.30
C ILE A 249 10.44 10.09 20.17
N ASP A 250 10.90 11.33 20.36
CA ASP A 250 10.81 12.35 19.32
C ASP A 250 11.99 12.31 18.32
N GLY A 251 13.01 11.50 18.62
CA GLY A 251 14.12 11.17 17.73
C GLY A 251 15.15 12.28 17.60
N ASP A 252 15.20 13.22 18.56
CA ASP A 252 16.10 14.36 18.52
C ASP A 252 17.55 14.04 18.97
N GLY A 253 17.76 12.83 19.46
CA GLY A 253 19.05 12.32 19.94
C GLY A 253 19.31 12.58 21.42
N PHE A 254 18.35 13.12 22.16
CA PHE A 254 18.36 13.30 23.60
C PHE A 254 17.19 12.54 24.23
N VAL A 255 17.35 12.13 25.49
CA VAL A 255 16.26 11.56 26.29
C VAL A 255 15.90 12.59 27.34
N ASP A 256 14.76 13.25 27.17
CA ASP A 256 14.31 14.33 28.04
C ASP A 256 12.78 14.41 28.21
N PHE A 257 12.30 15.49 28.81
CA PHE A 257 10.88 15.62 29.14
C PHE A 257 9.95 15.62 27.92
N PHE A 258 10.45 16.00 26.73
CA PHE A 258 9.66 15.98 25.50
C PHE A 258 9.35 14.55 25.06
N ASP A 259 10.27 13.60 25.25
CA ASP A 259 10.01 12.18 24.98
C ASP A 259 8.96 11.61 25.93
N PHE A 260 9.02 11.98 27.20
CA PHE A 260 8.05 11.54 28.19
C PHE A 260 6.63 12.00 27.83
N ILE A 261 6.48 13.26 27.42
CA ILE A 261 5.18 13.76 26.94
C ILE A 261 4.77 13.03 25.66
N ALA A 262 5.67 12.88 24.69
CA ALA A 262 5.35 12.23 23.42
C ALA A 262 4.87 10.78 23.64
N PHE A 263 5.51 10.05 24.55
CA PHE A 263 5.06 8.71 24.94
C PHE A 263 3.70 8.74 25.64
N VAL A 264 3.51 9.62 26.64
CA VAL A 264 2.23 9.72 27.37
C VAL A 264 1.08 10.07 26.42
N ASP A 265 1.29 11.03 25.52
CA ASP A 265 0.28 11.42 24.52
C ASP A 265 -0.09 10.23 23.63
N ALA A 266 0.91 9.46 23.14
CA ALA A 266 0.66 8.24 22.38
C ALA A 266 -0.05 7.17 23.23
N PHE A 267 0.33 7.00 24.49
CA PHE A 267 -0.23 6.01 25.41
C PHE A 267 -1.70 6.29 25.75
N GLU A 268 -2.08 7.56 25.94
CA GLU A 268 -3.45 7.95 26.28
C GLU A 268 -4.42 7.84 25.10
N ILE A 269 -3.94 8.05 23.88
CA ILE A 269 -4.73 7.93 22.65
C ILE A 269 -4.85 6.45 22.23
N GLY A 270 -3.89 5.63 22.65
CA GLY A 270 -3.64 4.32 22.07
C GLY A 270 -2.95 4.44 20.71
N CYS A 271 -2.73 3.30 20.06
CA CYS A 271 -2.52 3.28 18.62
C CYS A 271 -3.85 3.75 17.98
#